data_AF-A0A151BES0-F1
#
_entry.id   AF-A0A151BES0-F1
#
_cell.length_a   1.000
_cell.length_b   1.000
_cell.length_c   1.000
_cell.angle_alpha   90.00
_cell.angle_beta   90.00
_cell.angle_gamma   90.00
#
_symmetry.space_group_name_H-M   'P 1'
#
loop_
_entity.id
_entity.type
_entity.pdbx_description
1 polymer ?
#
loop_
_entity_poly.entity_id
_entity_poly.type
_entity_poly.pdbx_seq_one_letter_code
_entity_poly.pdbx_strand_id
1 'polypeptide(L)'
;MTKRAFILLLCFLVVSFARIIVLTEATAPSIWVDKNKNYTFDSGVDTPCPTIQDAVNTADIYDWICVDEGKYKENVVVNKTGLYLVAVKGPELTEVGVEDVNKPVFNITASDVIVEGFKLVNATGNYPATGIYMKNIDNCTIRANIIEGDRSGIWGKSITNCLIEENEICNIVYLHGIYLADPVNCQILNNNITKIPDTGIALCRPYHTLVKGNEVKFYVYNGIKIYNSPMYNCTIEDNLIDGGYYSSGQIGVQVHMCGDSFITIRNNTIIDNEYGGIAIFSSNYITIMGNSIENSQRYYGVAIHESGHVCVIGNLMTGNSKGIWLTHSSEDIVTVYNDIVDNTEYGAFADDQSNLDARLNWWGDPTGPSGVGPGNGDPVSSNVIYEPWLTAPITSEPDAVGLVAYNKSAQDEVLTFPNMNMEISLIGSANVFIALYKSNPGTDLEGDIGIYIDIYIPDASQLTQISVKIYYDETRIQFLGLRESSLTMHWWDGSEWRICSDAGVNTDENYVWAVIGWNTKPSLTDLSGTAFGCGKKPPPVGGTVTVGTFYTLLPWISLATLTIATIYLLWKRS
;
A
#
# COMPACT_ATOMS: atom_id res chain seq x y z
N MET A 1 45.37 33.56 -21.27
CA MET A 1 45.64 33.18 -22.67
C MET A 1 47.14 33.34 -22.86
N THR A 2 47.99 32.33 -23.12
CA THR A 2 47.86 31.15 -23.99
C THR A 2 48.84 30.03 -23.54
N LYS A 3 48.51 28.80 -23.94
CA LYS A 3 49.12 27.50 -23.62
C LYS A 3 50.35 27.17 -24.50
N ARG A 4 51.26 26.35 -23.93
CA ARG A 4 52.02 25.20 -24.50
C ARG A 4 53.30 25.41 -25.35
N ALA A 5 54.39 24.75 -24.93
CA ALA A 5 55.21 23.74 -25.67
C ALA A 5 56.55 23.49 -24.90
N PHE A 6 56.80 22.31 -24.33
CA PHE A 6 57.49 21.10 -24.88
C PHE A 6 59.05 21.07 -24.72
N ILE A 7 59.51 20.32 -23.69
CA ILE A 7 60.59 19.30 -23.61
C ILE A 7 61.98 19.54 -24.28
N LEU A 8 63.10 19.43 -23.51
CA LEU A 8 64.13 18.35 -23.59
C LEU A 8 65.42 18.58 -22.73
N LEU A 9 65.90 17.45 -22.15
CA LEU A 9 67.30 17.02 -21.91
C LEU A 9 68.02 17.24 -20.54
N LEU A 10 67.85 16.22 -19.66
CA LEU A 10 68.85 15.26 -19.10
C LEU A 10 70.10 15.68 -18.28
N CYS A 11 70.28 14.89 -17.20
CA CYS A 11 71.50 14.41 -16.53
C CYS A 11 72.07 15.18 -15.31
N PHE A 12 72.05 14.56 -14.13
CA PHE A 12 73.26 13.91 -13.57
C PHE A 12 72.94 12.87 -12.46
N LEU A 13 73.74 11.80 -12.46
CA LEU A 13 73.77 10.59 -11.64
C LEU A 13 73.88 10.85 -10.11
N VAL A 14 73.51 9.87 -9.26
CA VAL A 14 74.43 8.90 -8.59
C VAL A 14 73.69 7.93 -7.65
N VAL A 15 73.68 6.65 -8.06
CA VAL A 15 73.95 5.36 -7.38
C VAL A 15 73.46 5.05 -5.95
N SER A 16 72.53 4.07 -5.93
CA SER A 16 72.31 2.90 -5.05
C SER A 16 71.93 3.07 -3.57
N PHE A 17 70.74 2.56 -3.23
CA PHE A 17 70.60 1.47 -2.27
C PHE A 17 69.52 0.50 -2.77
N ALA A 18 69.86 -0.80 -2.78
CA ALA A 18 68.90 -1.85 -3.03
C ALA A 18 67.84 -1.86 -1.91
N ARG A 19 66.57 -1.73 -2.30
CA ARG A 19 65.43 -2.41 -1.70
C ARG A 19 64.30 -2.35 -2.72
N ILE A 20 64.32 -3.32 -3.64
CA ILE A 20 63.08 -3.78 -4.25
C ILE A 20 62.33 -4.47 -3.11
N ILE A 21 61.54 -3.69 -2.37
CA ILE A 21 60.39 -4.23 -1.67
C ILE A 21 59.28 -4.16 -2.70
N VAL A 22 59.17 -5.19 -3.54
CA VAL A 22 57.84 -5.58 -3.99
C VAL A 22 57.23 -6.19 -2.73
N LEU A 23 56.54 -5.36 -1.94
CA LEU A 23 55.45 -5.87 -1.14
C LEU A 23 54.45 -6.33 -2.20
N THR A 24 54.56 -7.59 -2.59
CA THR A 24 53.35 -8.30 -2.97
C THR A 24 52.51 -8.20 -1.71
N GLU A 25 51.54 -7.30 -1.69
CA GLU A 25 50.40 -7.49 -0.78
C GLU A 25 50.01 -8.95 -1.01
N ALA A 26 50.12 -9.77 0.04
CA ALA A 26 49.63 -11.13 -0.03
C ALA A 26 48.18 -11.00 -0.47
N THR A 27 47.88 -11.43 -1.70
CA THR A 27 46.52 -11.39 -2.23
C THR A 27 45.65 -12.06 -1.18
N ALA A 28 44.64 -11.34 -0.69
CA ALA A 28 43.74 -11.85 0.33
C ALA A 28 43.27 -13.26 -0.09
N PRO A 29 43.18 -14.21 0.86
CA PRO A 29 42.55 -15.49 0.55
C PRO A 29 41.10 -15.21 0.11
N SER A 30 40.59 -15.99 -0.83
CA SER A 30 39.22 -15.81 -1.34
C SER A 30 38.14 -15.99 -0.27
N ILE A 31 38.47 -16.61 0.87
CA ILE A 31 37.56 -16.85 1.98
C ILE A 31 38.33 -16.69 3.29
N TRP A 32 37.76 -15.94 4.25
CA TRP A 32 38.33 -15.83 5.59
C TRP A 32 37.27 -15.57 6.67
N VAL A 33 37.64 -15.90 7.91
CA VAL A 33 36.89 -15.47 9.11
C VAL A 33 37.39 -14.07 9.50
N ASP A 34 36.52 -13.07 9.35
CA ASP A 34 36.78 -11.66 9.70
C ASP A 34 36.40 -11.40 11.16
N LYS A 35 37.40 -11.30 12.02
CA LYS A 35 37.17 -11.13 13.48
C LYS A 35 36.90 -9.69 13.88
N ASN A 36 37.35 -8.71 13.10
CA ASN A 36 37.22 -7.29 13.45
C ASN A 36 36.11 -6.58 12.67
N LYS A 37 35.45 -7.29 11.74
CA LYS A 37 34.20 -6.91 11.07
C LYS A 37 34.37 -5.68 10.19
N ASN A 38 35.50 -5.61 9.48
CA ASN A 38 35.86 -4.48 8.61
C ASN A 38 35.90 -4.84 7.12
N TYR A 39 35.58 -6.08 6.74
CA TYR A 39 35.58 -6.62 5.37
C TYR A 39 36.96 -6.65 4.69
N THR A 40 38.03 -6.48 5.45
CA THR A 40 39.41 -6.53 4.94
C THR A 40 40.16 -7.68 5.58
N PHE A 41 41.00 -8.36 4.80
CA PHE A 41 41.78 -9.47 5.31
C PHE A 41 42.99 -8.98 6.12
N ASP A 42 42.97 -9.24 7.42
CA ASP A 42 44.03 -8.87 8.36
C ASP A 42 44.95 -10.05 8.66
N SER A 43 46.08 -10.11 7.94
CA SER A 43 47.07 -11.18 8.10
C SER A 43 47.54 -11.34 9.54
N GLY A 44 47.32 -12.54 10.12
CA GLY A 44 47.67 -12.87 11.51
C GLY A 44 46.54 -12.68 12.52
N VAL A 45 45.44 -12.04 12.12
CA VAL A 45 44.18 -11.96 12.87
C VAL A 45 43.14 -12.88 12.23
N ASP A 46 43.03 -12.80 10.91
CA ASP A 46 42.07 -13.54 10.13
C ASP A 46 42.60 -14.91 9.73
N THR A 47 41.66 -15.86 9.62
CA THR A 47 41.99 -17.24 9.25
C THR A 47 41.63 -17.49 7.79
N PRO A 48 42.60 -17.79 6.91
CA PRO A 48 42.33 -18.16 5.52
C PRO A 48 41.67 -19.54 5.46
N CYS A 49 40.65 -19.69 4.61
CA CYS A 49 39.92 -20.94 4.45
C CYS A 49 39.88 -21.38 2.98
N PRO A 50 40.04 -22.68 2.67
CA PRO A 50 39.98 -23.15 1.29
C PRO A 50 38.55 -23.31 0.77
N THR A 51 37.56 -23.48 1.66
CA THR A 51 36.13 -23.54 1.32
C THR A 51 35.30 -22.71 2.29
N ILE A 52 34.03 -22.48 1.95
CA ILE A 52 33.10 -21.73 2.81
C ILE A 52 32.74 -22.60 4.02
N GLN A 53 32.58 -23.91 3.86
CA GLN A 53 32.35 -24.80 5.00
C GLN A 53 33.54 -24.81 5.97
N ASP A 54 34.78 -24.74 5.47
CA ASP A 54 35.95 -24.64 6.34
C ASP A 54 35.98 -23.34 7.13
N ALA A 55 35.51 -22.23 6.55
CA ALA A 55 35.31 -20.98 7.28
C ALA A 55 34.23 -21.12 8.35
N VAL A 56 33.09 -21.73 8.04
CA VAL A 56 32.04 -22.04 9.04
C VAL A 56 32.57 -22.93 10.17
N ASN A 57 33.36 -23.96 9.83
CA ASN A 57 33.95 -24.88 10.80
C ASN A 57 34.96 -24.17 11.71
N THR A 58 35.68 -23.18 11.18
CA THR A 58 36.71 -22.41 11.88
C THR A 58 36.14 -21.28 12.75
N ALA A 59 35.11 -20.59 12.27
CA ALA A 59 34.52 -19.42 12.91
C ALA A 59 33.98 -19.73 14.32
N ASP A 60 34.12 -18.79 15.24
CA ASP A 60 33.40 -18.84 16.52
C ASP A 60 31.94 -18.35 16.32
N ILE A 61 31.09 -18.51 17.34
CA ILE A 61 29.74 -17.92 17.30
C ILE A 61 29.85 -16.39 17.13
N TYR A 62 28.93 -15.79 16.38
CA TYR A 62 28.91 -14.34 16.09
C TYR A 62 30.07 -13.77 15.26
N ASP A 63 30.93 -14.62 14.69
CA ASP A 63 31.97 -14.21 13.74
C ASP A 63 31.39 -13.87 12.35
N TRP A 64 32.15 -13.09 11.58
CA TRP A 64 31.86 -12.80 10.19
C TRP A 64 32.69 -13.71 9.29
N ILE A 65 32.09 -14.15 8.20
CA ILE A 65 32.74 -14.95 7.16
C ILE A 65 32.65 -14.15 5.87
N CYS A 66 33.79 -13.67 5.40
CA CYS A 66 33.89 -12.92 4.17
C CYS A 66 34.30 -13.85 3.02
N VAL A 67 33.57 -13.74 1.91
CA VAL A 67 33.81 -14.48 0.67
C VAL A 67 34.05 -13.47 -0.44
N ASP A 68 35.22 -13.51 -1.07
CA ASP A 68 35.56 -12.64 -2.21
C ASP A 68 34.96 -13.19 -3.51
N GLU A 69 35.08 -12.44 -4.59
CA GLU A 69 34.61 -12.86 -5.92
C GLU A 69 35.15 -14.24 -6.33
N GLY A 70 34.30 -15.05 -6.93
CA GLY A 70 34.67 -16.42 -7.31
C GLY A 70 33.49 -17.32 -7.62
N LYS A 71 33.83 -18.54 -8.06
CA LYS A 71 32.89 -19.64 -8.24
C LYS A 71 33.23 -20.75 -7.27
N TYR A 72 32.34 -21.01 -6.34
CA TYR A 72 32.49 -21.99 -5.27
C TYR A 72 31.54 -23.15 -5.54
N LYS A 73 32.04 -24.38 -5.47
CA LYS A 73 31.22 -25.58 -5.66
C LYS A 73 31.18 -26.35 -4.34
N GLU A 74 30.13 -26.12 -3.56
CA GLU A 74 30.00 -26.60 -2.19
C GLU A 74 28.53 -26.62 -1.75
N ASN A 75 28.15 -27.58 -0.92
CA ASN A 75 26.90 -27.51 -0.14
C ASN A 75 27.27 -27.09 1.28
N VAL A 76 26.86 -25.90 1.71
CA VAL A 76 27.31 -25.32 2.99
C VAL A 76 26.23 -25.46 4.06
N VAL A 77 26.61 -26.01 5.20
CA VAL A 77 25.78 -26.13 6.40
C VAL A 77 26.20 -25.08 7.41
N VAL A 78 25.30 -24.12 7.67
CA VAL A 78 25.49 -23.06 8.66
C VAL A 78 24.83 -23.49 9.96
N ASN A 79 25.64 -23.94 10.92
CA ASN A 79 25.20 -24.57 12.16
C ASN A 79 25.70 -23.90 13.44
N LYS A 80 26.32 -22.72 13.32
CA LYS A 80 26.74 -21.89 14.46
C LYS A 80 25.91 -20.62 14.51
N THR A 81 25.44 -20.29 15.71
CA THR A 81 24.63 -19.11 15.98
C THR A 81 25.40 -17.83 15.68
N GLY A 82 24.71 -16.82 15.15
CA GLY A 82 25.27 -15.47 15.03
C GLY A 82 26.15 -15.22 13.81
N LEU A 83 26.41 -16.24 12.99
CA LEU A 83 27.32 -16.10 11.86
C LEU A 83 26.76 -15.12 10.83
N TYR A 84 27.61 -14.22 10.34
CA TYR A 84 27.30 -13.38 9.20
C TYR A 84 28.17 -13.79 8.01
N LEU A 85 27.55 -14.42 7.03
CA LEU A 85 28.18 -14.80 5.77
C LEU A 85 27.91 -13.68 4.77
N VAL A 86 28.97 -13.13 4.19
CA VAL A 86 28.88 -12.00 3.25
C VAL A 86 29.79 -12.21 2.04
N ALA A 87 29.21 -12.05 0.86
CA ALA A 87 29.94 -11.90 -0.38
C ALA A 87 30.41 -10.45 -0.54
N VAL A 88 31.71 -10.20 -0.38
CA VAL A 88 32.29 -8.85 -0.28
C VAL A 88 32.12 -8.04 -1.58
N LYS A 89 31.99 -8.72 -2.73
CA LYS A 89 31.79 -8.11 -4.05
C LYS A 89 30.35 -8.21 -4.56
N GLY A 90 29.43 -8.73 -3.75
CA GLY A 90 28.03 -8.90 -4.10
C GLY A 90 27.74 -10.13 -4.98
N PRO A 91 26.46 -10.35 -5.31
CA PRO A 91 25.98 -11.64 -5.82
C PRO A 91 26.40 -11.90 -7.26
N GLU A 92 26.51 -10.86 -8.08
CA GLU A 92 26.92 -10.99 -9.48
C GLU A 92 28.33 -11.57 -9.67
N LEU A 93 29.19 -11.45 -8.65
CA LEU A 93 30.59 -11.86 -8.71
C LEU A 93 30.90 -13.05 -7.78
N THR A 94 29.96 -13.48 -6.94
CA THR A 94 30.18 -14.50 -5.91
C THR A 94 29.16 -15.62 -6.04
N GLU A 95 29.47 -16.59 -6.91
CA GLU A 95 28.59 -17.71 -7.25
C GLU A 95 28.90 -18.93 -6.39
N VAL A 96 27.88 -19.49 -5.72
CA VAL A 96 27.95 -20.74 -4.96
C VAL A 96 27.00 -21.74 -5.61
N GLY A 97 27.58 -22.80 -6.18
CA GLY A 97 26.84 -23.95 -6.70
C GLY A 97 27.05 -25.19 -5.85
N VAL A 98 26.25 -26.23 -6.09
CA VAL A 98 26.28 -27.46 -5.27
C VAL A 98 27.26 -28.54 -5.77
N GLU A 99 27.78 -29.36 -4.85
CA GLU A 99 28.44 -30.63 -5.16
C GLU A 99 27.42 -31.76 -5.35
N ASP A 100 26.44 -31.84 -4.46
CA ASP A 100 25.31 -32.77 -4.51
C ASP A 100 24.04 -31.99 -4.84
N VAL A 101 23.50 -32.24 -6.03
CA VAL A 101 22.29 -31.58 -6.55
C VAL A 101 21.04 -31.84 -5.70
N ASN A 102 21.04 -32.87 -4.84
CA ASN A 102 19.90 -33.20 -3.97
C ASN A 102 19.93 -32.47 -2.62
N LYS A 103 20.90 -31.59 -2.39
CA LYS A 103 21.05 -30.83 -1.15
C LYS A 103 20.91 -29.32 -1.40
N PRO A 104 20.58 -28.53 -0.36
CA PRO A 104 20.56 -27.08 -0.47
C PRO A 104 21.93 -26.50 -0.82
N VAL A 105 21.98 -25.31 -1.44
CA VAL A 105 23.23 -24.55 -1.55
C VAL A 105 23.67 -24.10 -0.15
N PHE A 106 22.78 -23.37 0.56
CA PHE A 106 22.92 -23.09 1.98
C PHE A 106 21.85 -23.83 2.81
N ASN A 107 22.28 -24.59 3.81
CA ASN A 107 21.42 -25.23 4.81
C ASN A 107 21.66 -24.57 6.18
N ILE A 108 20.74 -23.69 6.58
CA ILE A 108 20.82 -22.89 7.81
C ILE A 108 20.05 -23.60 8.92
N THR A 109 20.78 -23.97 9.96
CA THR A 109 20.29 -24.75 11.11
C THR A 109 20.56 -24.06 12.45
N ALA A 110 21.09 -22.84 12.43
CA ALA A 110 21.34 -22.00 13.59
C ALA A 110 20.59 -20.66 13.49
N SER A 111 20.34 -20.05 14.65
CA SER A 111 19.66 -18.76 14.80
C SER A 111 20.64 -17.59 14.72
N ASP A 112 20.13 -16.36 14.63
CA ASP A 112 20.93 -15.12 14.53
C ASP A 112 21.88 -15.09 13.31
N VAL A 113 21.59 -15.85 12.25
CA VAL A 113 22.44 -15.95 11.06
C VAL A 113 22.05 -14.90 10.02
N ILE A 114 23.05 -14.26 9.42
CA ILE A 114 22.86 -13.39 8.26
C ILE A 114 23.55 -14.01 7.04
N VAL A 115 22.84 -14.11 5.91
CA VAL A 115 23.40 -14.52 4.61
C VAL A 115 23.14 -13.43 3.59
N GLU A 116 24.23 -12.84 3.08
CA GLU A 116 24.16 -11.66 2.23
C GLU A 116 25.02 -11.73 0.97
N GLY A 117 24.42 -11.33 -0.15
CA GLY A 117 25.17 -10.98 -1.33
C GLY A 117 25.62 -12.16 -2.19
N PHE A 118 25.08 -13.37 -2.03
CA PHE A 118 25.53 -14.53 -2.81
C PHE A 118 24.66 -14.78 -4.04
N LYS A 119 25.25 -15.27 -5.13
CA LYS A 119 24.51 -15.94 -6.21
C LYS A 119 24.48 -17.44 -5.98
N LEU A 120 23.30 -18.02 -5.80
CA LEU A 120 23.09 -19.43 -5.46
C LEU A 120 22.46 -20.17 -6.65
N VAL A 121 23.05 -21.31 -7.02
CA VAL A 121 22.68 -22.03 -8.25
C VAL A 121 22.78 -23.56 -8.14
N ASN A 122 22.09 -24.25 -9.05
CA ASN A 122 22.24 -25.67 -9.41
C ASN A 122 21.75 -26.73 -8.39
N ALA A 123 21.07 -26.37 -7.29
CA ALA A 123 20.35 -27.30 -6.41
C ALA A 123 19.06 -27.81 -7.07
N THR A 124 19.20 -28.67 -8.08
CA THR A 124 18.14 -29.09 -9.02
C THR A 124 17.56 -30.49 -8.77
N GLY A 125 18.11 -31.24 -7.81
CA GLY A 125 17.78 -32.64 -7.56
C GLY A 125 16.44 -32.85 -6.85
N ASN A 126 16.38 -33.84 -5.96
CA ASN A 126 15.18 -34.10 -5.15
C ASN A 126 15.18 -33.29 -3.86
N TYR A 127 14.02 -33.20 -3.20
CA TYR A 127 13.90 -32.61 -1.86
C TYR A 127 14.99 -33.18 -0.92
N PRO A 128 15.73 -32.34 -0.17
CA PRO A 128 15.49 -30.92 0.10
C PRO A 128 16.24 -29.91 -0.80
N ALA A 129 16.63 -30.25 -2.04
CA ALA A 129 17.30 -29.31 -2.95
C ALA A 129 16.56 -27.96 -3.09
N THR A 130 17.27 -26.87 -2.81
CA THR A 130 16.80 -25.47 -2.79
C THR A 130 18.02 -24.53 -2.76
N GLY A 131 17.86 -23.26 -3.13
CA GLY A 131 18.91 -22.26 -2.92
C GLY A 131 19.26 -22.13 -1.43
N ILE A 132 18.27 -21.74 -0.61
CA ILE A 132 18.43 -21.61 0.84
C ILE A 132 17.38 -22.45 1.57
N TYR A 133 17.83 -23.32 2.47
CA TYR A 133 16.97 -24.11 3.35
C TYR A 133 17.13 -23.65 4.80
N MET A 134 16.02 -23.38 5.48
CA MET A 134 15.97 -22.95 6.88
C MET A 134 15.02 -23.83 7.68
N LYS A 135 15.43 -24.28 8.86
CA LYS A 135 14.56 -25.10 9.71
C LYS A 135 14.83 -24.94 11.20
N ASN A 136 13.77 -24.71 11.97
CA ASN A 136 13.83 -24.57 13.44
C ASN A 136 14.82 -23.48 13.87
N ILE A 137 14.67 -22.29 13.29
CA ILE A 137 15.58 -21.15 13.52
C ILE A 137 14.81 -19.91 13.98
N ASP A 138 15.52 -19.01 14.63
CA ASP A 138 15.02 -17.71 15.07
C ASP A 138 15.96 -16.59 14.59
N ASN A 139 15.40 -15.41 14.32
CA ASN A 139 16.13 -14.18 14.11
C ASN A 139 17.22 -14.23 13.01
N CYS A 140 16.96 -14.92 11.89
CA CYS A 140 17.87 -14.94 10.74
C CYS A 140 17.48 -13.92 9.67
N THR A 141 18.49 -13.38 8.98
CA THR A 141 18.30 -12.45 7.86
C THR A 141 18.88 -13.03 6.58
N ILE A 142 18.06 -13.11 5.53
CA ILE A 142 18.46 -13.53 4.19
C ILE A 142 18.28 -12.33 3.27
N ARG A 143 19.38 -11.73 2.80
CA ARG A 143 19.29 -10.48 2.04
C ARG A 143 20.22 -10.33 0.85
N ALA A 144 19.79 -9.56 -0.15
CA ALA A 144 20.61 -9.20 -1.31
C ALA A 144 21.25 -10.40 -2.04
N ASN A 145 20.60 -11.57 -2.02
CA ASN A 145 21.07 -12.76 -2.73
C ASN A 145 20.39 -12.86 -4.11
N ILE A 146 21.09 -13.45 -5.08
CA ILE A 146 20.51 -13.91 -6.35
C ILE A 146 20.34 -15.42 -6.26
N ILE A 147 19.13 -15.95 -6.42
CA ILE A 147 18.85 -17.39 -6.39
C ILE A 147 18.27 -17.79 -7.72
N GLU A 148 19.03 -18.57 -8.51
CA GLU A 148 18.72 -18.81 -9.91
C GLU A 148 18.83 -20.29 -10.30
N GLY A 149 17.81 -20.81 -10.99
CA GLY A 149 17.89 -22.15 -11.58
C GLY A 149 17.81 -23.31 -10.59
N ASP A 150 17.53 -23.02 -9.31
CA ASP A 150 17.35 -24.03 -8.27
C ASP A 150 15.95 -24.67 -8.34
N ARG A 151 15.79 -25.83 -7.69
CA ARG A 151 14.50 -26.52 -7.59
C ARG A 151 13.44 -25.66 -6.87
N SER A 152 13.85 -24.91 -5.86
CA SER A 152 13.08 -23.91 -5.12
C SER A 152 14.05 -22.81 -4.68
N GLY A 153 13.56 -21.58 -4.51
CA GLY A 153 14.42 -20.47 -4.07
C GLY A 153 14.78 -20.58 -2.58
N ILE A 154 13.90 -20.07 -1.73
CA ILE A 154 14.04 -20.10 -0.27
C ILE A 154 12.95 -20.98 0.32
N TRP A 155 13.36 -21.95 1.13
CA TRP A 155 12.45 -22.84 1.86
C TRP A 155 12.69 -22.72 3.36
N GLY A 156 11.64 -22.43 4.13
CA GLY A 156 11.67 -22.33 5.59
C GLY A 156 10.63 -23.21 6.27
N LYS A 157 10.98 -23.81 7.41
CA LYS A 157 10.00 -24.45 8.30
C LYS A 157 10.25 -24.15 9.77
N SER A 158 9.20 -23.75 10.47
CA SER A 158 9.22 -23.39 11.89
C SER A 158 10.31 -22.35 12.14
N ILE A 159 10.19 -21.22 11.43
CA ILE A 159 11.11 -20.10 11.53
C ILE A 159 10.43 -18.93 12.24
N THR A 160 11.15 -18.24 13.11
CA THR A 160 10.61 -17.15 13.93
C THR A 160 11.45 -15.89 13.76
N ASN A 161 10.83 -14.70 13.79
CA ASN A 161 11.51 -13.40 13.71
C ASN A 161 12.49 -13.25 12.54
N CYS A 162 12.28 -13.99 11.43
CA CYS A 162 13.21 -13.97 10.32
C CYS A 162 12.86 -12.88 9.30
N LEU A 163 13.88 -12.29 8.70
CA LEU A 163 13.79 -11.27 7.66
C LEU A 163 14.30 -11.85 6.33
N ILE A 164 13.47 -11.79 5.30
CA ILE A 164 13.85 -12.16 3.93
C ILE A 164 13.66 -10.93 3.07
N GLU A 165 14.74 -10.25 2.72
CA GLU A 165 14.65 -8.94 2.06
C GLU A 165 15.57 -8.77 0.84
N GLU A 166 15.15 -7.99 -0.15
CA GLU A 166 16.00 -7.57 -1.26
C GLU A 166 16.66 -8.73 -2.05
N ASN A 167 16.08 -9.93 -2.03
CA ASN A 167 16.59 -11.06 -2.81
C ASN A 167 16.00 -11.05 -4.22
N GLU A 168 16.81 -11.42 -5.20
CA GLU A 168 16.35 -11.74 -6.55
C GLU A 168 16.22 -13.25 -6.70
N ILE A 169 15.01 -13.75 -6.92
CA ILE A 169 14.72 -15.18 -7.08
C ILE A 169 14.14 -15.40 -8.46
N CYS A 170 14.88 -16.05 -9.36
CA CYS A 170 14.48 -16.16 -10.76
C CYS A 170 14.72 -17.54 -11.35
N ASN A 171 13.94 -17.88 -12.40
CA ASN A 171 14.11 -19.11 -13.17
C ASN A 171 14.13 -20.40 -12.33
N ILE A 172 13.31 -20.47 -11.27
CA ILE A 172 13.16 -21.68 -10.45
C ILE A 172 12.62 -22.81 -11.31
N VAL A 173 13.10 -24.05 -11.10
CA VAL A 173 12.83 -25.14 -12.06
C VAL A 173 11.69 -26.07 -11.67
N TYR A 174 11.22 -26.06 -10.41
CA TYR A 174 10.17 -27.02 -10.00
C TYR A 174 9.12 -26.49 -9.01
N LEU A 175 9.50 -25.79 -7.94
CA LEU A 175 8.57 -25.36 -6.89
C LEU A 175 8.44 -23.83 -6.81
N HIS A 176 8.38 -23.33 -5.58
CA HIS A 176 8.10 -21.96 -5.20
C HIS A 176 9.36 -21.08 -5.22
N GLY A 177 9.16 -19.78 -5.36
CA GLY A 177 10.20 -18.79 -5.12
C GLY A 177 10.56 -18.78 -3.64
N ILE A 178 9.60 -18.43 -2.79
CA ILE A 178 9.70 -18.51 -1.33
C ILE A 178 8.58 -19.43 -0.80
N TYR A 179 8.94 -20.42 0.01
CA TYR A 179 7.99 -21.24 0.74
C TYR A 179 8.32 -21.23 2.22
N LEU A 180 7.38 -20.81 3.06
CA LEU A 180 7.51 -20.86 4.52
C LEU A 180 6.38 -21.68 5.14
N ALA A 181 6.73 -22.70 5.91
CA ALA A 181 5.81 -23.45 6.76
C ALA A 181 5.97 -23.04 8.23
N ASP A 182 4.86 -22.68 8.86
CA ASP A 182 4.82 -22.21 10.25
C ASP A 182 5.76 -21.00 10.52
N PRO A 183 5.80 -19.95 9.66
CA PRO A 183 6.54 -18.74 10.00
C PRO A 183 5.84 -17.96 11.11
N VAL A 184 6.61 -17.43 12.06
CA VAL A 184 6.09 -16.63 13.17
C VAL A 184 6.83 -15.30 13.22
N ASN A 185 6.09 -14.19 13.13
CA ASN A 185 6.66 -12.84 13.17
C ASN A 185 7.77 -12.60 12.12
N CYS A 186 7.63 -13.23 10.95
CA CYS A 186 8.58 -13.09 9.86
C CYS A 186 8.18 -11.94 8.92
N GLN A 187 9.17 -11.38 8.25
CA GLN A 187 8.98 -10.29 7.29
C GLN A 187 9.60 -10.68 5.94
N ILE A 188 8.83 -10.55 4.87
CA ILE A 188 9.26 -10.79 3.49
C ILE A 188 9.14 -9.47 2.74
N LEU A 189 10.27 -8.77 2.56
CA LEU A 189 10.30 -7.37 2.17
C LEU A 189 11.06 -7.16 0.85
N ASN A 190 10.51 -6.41 -0.10
CA ASN A 190 11.28 -5.89 -1.24
C ASN A 190 12.02 -6.95 -2.07
N ASN A 191 11.53 -8.20 -2.14
CA ASN A 191 12.13 -9.24 -2.96
C ASN A 191 11.61 -9.14 -4.40
N ASN A 192 12.48 -9.42 -5.36
CA ASN A 192 12.14 -9.54 -6.78
C ASN A 192 12.07 -11.02 -7.17
N ILE A 193 10.87 -11.53 -7.44
CA ILE A 193 10.60 -12.96 -7.65
C ILE A 193 9.99 -13.14 -9.03
N THR A 194 10.71 -13.78 -9.96
CA THR A 194 10.29 -13.87 -11.36
C THR A 194 10.38 -15.29 -11.94
N LYS A 195 9.48 -15.64 -12.86
CA LYS A 195 9.51 -16.91 -13.62
C LYS A 195 9.51 -18.13 -12.69
N ILE A 196 8.43 -18.26 -11.92
CA ILE A 196 8.27 -19.31 -10.91
C ILE A 196 7.27 -20.37 -11.42
N PRO A 197 7.64 -21.67 -11.46
CA PRO A 197 6.80 -22.72 -12.04
C PRO A 197 5.64 -23.15 -11.14
N ASP A 198 5.59 -22.63 -9.91
CA ASP A 198 4.46 -22.81 -8.99
C ASP A 198 3.98 -21.45 -8.45
N THR A 199 4.28 -21.15 -7.18
CA THR A 199 3.79 -19.99 -6.44
C THR A 199 4.96 -19.10 -6.08
N GLY A 200 4.84 -17.79 -6.32
CA GLY A 200 5.90 -16.83 -6.00
C GLY A 200 6.27 -16.87 -4.52
N ILE A 201 5.30 -16.56 -3.65
CA ILE A 201 5.43 -16.61 -2.18
C ILE A 201 4.31 -17.48 -1.60
N ALA A 202 4.66 -18.60 -0.98
CA ALA A 202 3.72 -19.52 -0.35
C ALA A 202 3.93 -19.58 1.17
N LEU A 203 2.89 -19.25 1.93
CA LEU A 203 2.86 -19.25 3.39
C LEU A 203 1.86 -20.29 3.89
N CYS A 204 2.38 -21.36 4.50
CA CYS A 204 1.59 -22.42 5.12
C CYS A 204 1.52 -22.18 6.62
N ARG A 205 0.32 -21.96 7.15
CA ARG A 205 0.05 -21.68 8.57
C ARG A 205 0.90 -20.51 9.13
N PRO A 206 0.90 -19.32 8.49
CA PRO A 206 1.66 -18.19 8.99
C PRO A 206 1.05 -17.58 10.25
N TYR A 207 1.90 -16.95 11.08
CA TYR A 207 1.52 -16.23 12.28
C TYR A 207 2.22 -14.86 12.28
N HIS A 208 1.46 -13.76 12.34
CA HIS A 208 2.00 -12.39 12.42
C HIS A 208 3.05 -12.10 11.33
N THR A 209 2.84 -12.62 10.13
CA THR A 209 3.81 -12.50 9.02
C THR A 209 3.42 -11.33 8.11
N LEU A 210 4.42 -10.53 7.74
CA LEU A 210 4.28 -9.39 6.84
C LEU A 210 4.91 -9.71 5.47
N VAL A 211 4.15 -9.50 4.40
CA VAL A 211 4.63 -9.57 3.02
C VAL A 211 4.47 -8.18 2.39
N LYS A 212 5.58 -7.47 2.20
CA LYS A 212 5.54 -6.07 1.81
C LYS A 212 6.52 -5.68 0.72
N GLY A 213 6.10 -4.84 -0.24
CA GLY A 213 7.01 -4.21 -1.20
C GLY A 213 7.63 -5.18 -2.22
N ASN A 214 7.16 -6.43 -2.29
CA ASN A 214 7.73 -7.43 -3.18
C ASN A 214 7.21 -7.25 -4.62
N GLU A 215 8.06 -7.58 -5.57
CA GLU A 215 7.73 -7.66 -6.99
C GLU A 215 7.67 -9.14 -7.38
N VAL A 216 6.46 -9.67 -7.63
CA VAL A 216 6.23 -11.08 -7.95
C VAL A 216 5.66 -11.18 -9.36
N LYS A 217 6.45 -11.71 -10.30
CA LYS A 217 6.09 -11.73 -11.72
C LYS A 217 6.20 -13.10 -12.37
N PHE A 218 5.37 -13.35 -13.39
CA PHE A 218 5.47 -14.53 -14.26
C PHE A 218 5.51 -15.87 -13.50
N TYR A 219 4.57 -16.07 -12.56
CA TYR A 219 4.39 -17.33 -11.84
C TYR A 219 3.31 -18.21 -12.50
N VAL A 220 3.24 -19.52 -12.22
CA VAL A 220 2.28 -20.41 -12.89
C VAL A 220 0.93 -20.52 -12.19
N TYR A 221 0.91 -20.51 -10.85
CA TYR A 221 -0.31 -20.72 -10.06
C TYR A 221 -0.72 -19.50 -9.23
N ASN A 222 0.07 -19.11 -8.23
CA ASN A 222 -0.26 -17.97 -7.38
C ASN A 222 0.89 -17.00 -7.26
N GLY A 223 0.61 -15.70 -7.22
CA GLY A 223 1.63 -14.70 -6.87
C GLY A 223 1.99 -14.87 -5.40
N ILE A 224 0.99 -14.69 -4.54
CA ILE A 224 1.09 -14.88 -3.09
C ILE A 224 -0.04 -15.81 -2.63
N LYS A 225 0.30 -16.81 -1.82
CA LYS A 225 -0.68 -17.74 -1.24
C LYS A 225 -0.51 -17.86 0.26
N ILE A 226 -1.57 -17.62 1.01
CA ILE A 226 -1.70 -17.95 2.43
C ILE A 226 -2.68 -19.11 2.55
N TYR A 227 -2.31 -20.17 3.27
CA TYR A 227 -3.22 -21.28 3.49
C TYR A 227 -3.04 -21.98 4.83
N ASN A 228 -4.14 -22.56 5.32
CA ASN A 228 -4.23 -23.25 6.61
C ASN A 228 -3.85 -22.37 7.81
N SER A 229 -4.02 -21.05 7.72
CA SER A 229 -3.71 -20.12 8.82
C SER A 229 -4.52 -20.48 10.08
N PRO A 230 -3.90 -20.60 11.26
CA PRO A 230 -4.57 -21.08 12.47
C PRO A 230 -5.07 -19.92 13.36
N MET A 231 -5.79 -18.96 12.78
CA MET A 231 -6.45 -17.83 13.47
C MET A 231 -5.53 -16.68 13.93
N TYR A 232 -4.64 -16.18 13.06
CA TYR A 232 -3.73 -15.08 13.39
C TYR A 232 -3.58 -14.04 12.29
N ASN A 233 -3.08 -12.87 12.68
CA ASN A 233 -2.97 -11.72 11.82
C ASN A 233 -1.85 -11.92 10.79
N CYS A 234 -2.12 -11.64 9.51
CA CYS A 234 -1.09 -11.53 8.48
C CYS A 234 -1.42 -10.36 7.58
N THR A 235 -0.39 -9.74 7.00
CA THR A 235 -0.56 -8.56 6.16
C THR A 235 0.20 -8.73 4.85
N ILE A 236 -0.50 -8.48 3.74
CA ILE A 236 0.04 -8.41 2.39
C ILE A 236 -0.15 -6.96 1.92
N GLU A 237 0.93 -6.19 1.82
CA GLU A 237 0.83 -4.76 1.49
C GLU A 237 1.87 -4.23 0.51
N ASP A 238 1.49 -3.24 -0.29
CA ASP A 238 2.41 -2.52 -1.18
C ASP A 238 3.19 -3.44 -2.15
N ASN A 239 2.63 -4.59 -2.55
CA ASN A 239 3.29 -5.52 -3.48
C ASN A 239 2.83 -5.29 -4.94
N LEU A 240 3.73 -5.50 -5.89
CA LEU A 240 3.42 -5.63 -7.32
C LEU A 240 3.32 -7.11 -7.67
N ILE A 241 2.15 -7.55 -8.11
CA ILE A 241 1.83 -8.95 -8.40
C ILE A 241 1.34 -9.04 -9.84
N ASP A 242 2.23 -9.41 -10.75
CA ASP A 242 2.01 -9.37 -12.20
C ASP A 242 2.07 -10.77 -12.80
N GLY A 243 0.91 -11.29 -13.22
CA GLY A 243 0.86 -12.59 -13.88
C GLY A 243 1.50 -12.58 -15.26
N GLY A 244 1.46 -11.46 -15.98
CA GLY A 244 1.93 -11.33 -17.35
C GLY A 244 1.32 -12.35 -18.32
N TYR A 245 0.13 -12.90 -18.01
CA TYR A 245 -0.50 -14.01 -18.72
C TYR A 245 0.42 -15.22 -18.96
N TYR A 246 1.34 -15.46 -18.02
CA TYR A 246 2.32 -16.52 -18.12
C TYR A 246 1.66 -17.92 -18.04
N SER A 247 0.46 -18.02 -17.43
CA SER A 247 -0.29 -19.28 -17.29
C SER A 247 -1.79 -19.05 -17.08
N SER A 248 -2.62 -19.94 -17.61
CA SER A 248 -4.09 -19.81 -17.52
C SER A 248 -4.72 -20.07 -16.16
N GLY A 249 -3.91 -20.50 -15.18
CA GLY A 249 -4.33 -20.78 -13.80
C GLY A 249 -3.87 -19.73 -12.77
N GLN A 250 -3.39 -18.57 -13.22
CA GLN A 250 -2.79 -17.55 -12.36
C GLN A 250 -3.80 -16.79 -11.50
N ILE A 251 -3.63 -16.90 -10.18
CA ILE A 251 -4.28 -16.05 -9.20
C ILE A 251 -3.24 -15.10 -8.59
N GLY A 252 -3.56 -13.82 -8.48
CA GLY A 252 -2.65 -12.84 -7.84
C GLY A 252 -2.39 -13.18 -6.38
N VAL A 253 -3.45 -13.10 -5.56
CA VAL A 253 -3.42 -13.43 -4.13
C VAL A 253 -4.49 -14.47 -3.80
N GLN A 254 -4.10 -15.56 -3.15
CA GLN A 254 -5.03 -16.58 -2.65
C GLN A 254 -4.95 -16.73 -1.14
N VAL A 255 -6.10 -16.68 -0.47
CA VAL A 255 -6.28 -17.05 0.94
C VAL A 255 -7.19 -18.28 0.99
N HIS A 256 -6.69 -19.39 1.54
CA HIS A 256 -7.39 -20.67 1.46
C HIS A 256 -7.37 -21.44 2.78
N MET A 257 -8.56 -21.85 3.26
CA MET A 257 -8.73 -22.64 4.49
C MET A 257 -8.09 -21.99 5.72
N CYS A 258 -8.28 -20.68 5.89
CA CYS A 258 -7.71 -19.94 7.03
C CYS A 258 -8.66 -19.79 8.22
N GLY A 259 -9.92 -20.28 8.12
CA GLY A 259 -10.90 -20.17 9.21
C GLY A 259 -10.99 -18.72 9.71
N ASP A 260 -11.04 -18.50 11.01
CA ASP A 260 -11.12 -17.16 11.60
C ASP A 260 -9.74 -16.49 11.71
N SER A 261 -9.18 -16.02 10.59
CA SER A 261 -7.86 -15.37 10.54
C SER A 261 -7.94 -13.93 10.06
N PHE A 262 -7.48 -12.99 10.89
CA PHE A 262 -7.46 -11.56 10.55
C PHE A 262 -6.39 -11.22 9.49
N ILE A 263 -6.70 -11.46 8.22
CA ILE A 263 -5.76 -11.22 7.12
C ILE A 263 -6.12 -9.89 6.45
N THR A 264 -5.12 -9.01 6.30
CA THR A 264 -5.25 -7.75 5.59
C THR A 264 -4.48 -7.81 4.28
N ILE A 265 -5.17 -7.53 3.16
CA ILE A 265 -4.60 -7.41 1.82
C ILE A 265 -4.82 -5.96 1.38
N ARG A 266 -3.77 -5.15 1.36
CA ARG A 266 -3.93 -3.71 1.10
C ARG A 266 -2.91 -3.10 0.16
N ASN A 267 -3.32 -2.11 -0.63
CA ASN A 267 -2.39 -1.30 -1.42
C ASN A 267 -1.51 -2.10 -2.39
N ASN A 268 -1.97 -3.28 -2.81
CA ASN A 268 -1.24 -4.08 -3.80
C ASN A 268 -1.69 -3.69 -5.20
N THR A 269 -0.76 -3.74 -6.15
CA THR A 269 -1.04 -3.65 -7.58
C THR A 269 -1.03 -5.06 -8.14
N ILE A 270 -2.20 -5.57 -8.53
CA ILE A 270 -2.42 -6.95 -8.97
C ILE A 270 -2.90 -6.91 -10.41
N ILE A 271 -2.05 -7.32 -11.36
CA ILE A 271 -2.30 -7.10 -12.79
C ILE A 271 -2.07 -8.38 -13.60
N ASP A 272 -2.78 -8.48 -14.73
CA ASP A 272 -2.55 -9.49 -15.78
C ASP A 272 -2.52 -10.93 -15.26
N ASN A 273 -3.35 -11.20 -14.24
CA ASN A 273 -3.57 -12.49 -13.65
C ASN A 273 -4.71 -13.20 -14.37
N GLU A 274 -4.39 -14.11 -15.30
CA GLU A 274 -5.38 -14.66 -16.23
C GLU A 274 -6.61 -15.23 -15.51
N TYR A 275 -6.43 -16.02 -14.45
CA TYR A 275 -7.54 -16.67 -13.74
C TYR A 275 -8.26 -15.70 -12.78
N GLY A 276 -7.54 -15.01 -11.90
CA GLY A 276 -8.18 -14.07 -10.97
C GLY A 276 -7.24 -13.17 -10.18
N GLY A 277 -7.73 -12.04 -9.68
CA GLY A 277 -6.92 -11.10 -8.89
C GLY A 277 -6.69 -11.60 -7.46
N ILE A 278 -7.73 -11.56 -6.64
CA ILE A 278 -7.74 -12.00 -5.25
C ILE A 278 -8.83 -13.06 -5.06
N ALA A 279 -8.49 -14.17 -4.39
CA ALA A 279 -9.45 -15.23 -4.11
C ALA A 279 -9.43 -15.62 -2.63
N ILE A 280 -10.60 -15.59 -1.98
CA ILE A 280 -10.82 -15.97 -0.60
C ILE A 280 -11.68 -17.23 -0.54
N PHE A 281 -11.12 -18.30 0.01
CA PHE A 281 -11.77 -19.61 0.11
C PHE A 281 -11.79 -20.08 1.57
N SER A 282 -12.98 -20.36 2.11
CA SER A 282 -13.17 -20.92 3.45
C SER A 282 -12.35 -20.17 4.53
N SER A 283 -12.42 -18.83 4.50
CA SER A 283 -11.60 -17.95 5.33
C SER A 283 -12.39 -16.71 5.77
N ASN A 284 -12.37 -16.41 7.06
CA ASN A 284 -13.16 -15.35 7.68
C ASN A 284 -12.27 -14.22 8.20
N TYR A 285 -12.86 -13.06 8.47
CA TYR A 285 -12.18 -11.86 9.01
C TYR A 285 -11.10 -11.31 8.07
N ILE A 286 -11.42 -11.23 6.78
CA ILE A 286 -10.50 -10.75 5.75
C ILE A 286 -10.81 -9.30 5.41
N THR A 287 -9.78 -8.46 5.35
CA THR A 287 -9.91 -7.09 4.87
C THR A 287 -9.11 -6.90 3.58
N ILE A 288 -9.79 -6.49 2.51
CA ILE A 288 -9.23 -6.20 1.19
C ILE A 288 -9.42 -4.71 0.94
N MET A 289 -8.34 -3.92 0.99
CA MET A 289 -8.47 -2.46 0.87
C MET A 289 -7.45 -1.76 -0.02
N GLY A 290 -7.86 -0.73 -0.77
CA GLY A 290 -6.90 0.12 -1.49
C GLY A 290 -6.09 -0.59 -2.58
N ASN A 291 -6.48 -1.80 -3.01
CA ASN A 291 -5.76 -2.53 -4.05
C ASN A 291 -6.18 -2.05 -5.44
N SER A 292 -5.25 -2.06 -6.40
CA SER A 292 -5.57 -1.98 -7.83
C SER A 292 -5.57 -3.40 -8.40
N ILE A 293 -6.71 -3.84 -8.94
CA ILE A 293 -6.93 -5.20 -9.43
C ILE A 293 -7.37 -5.13 -10.88
N GLU A 294 -6.44 -5.41 -11.78
CA GLU A 294 -6.60 -5.10 -13.20
C GLU A 294 -6.42 -6.32 -14.09
N ASN A 295 -7.26 -6.41 -15.11
CA ASN A 295 -7.12 -7.34 -16.23
C ASN A 295 -7.11 -8.83 -15.86
N SER A 296 -7.85 -9.26 -14.84
CA SER A 296 -8.17 -10.68 -14.64
C SER A 296 -9.31 -11.13 -15.54
N GLN A 297 -8.98 -11.27 -16.82
CA GLN A 297 -9.95 -11.39 -17.91
C GLN A 297 -10.72 -12.71 -17.94
N ARG A 298 -10.22 -13.79 -17.31
CA ARG A 298 -10.90 -15.10 -17.40
C ARG A 298 -12.02 -15.28 -16.39
N TYR A 299 -11.89 -14.75 -15.17
CA TYR A 299 -12.94 -14.92 -14.17
C TYR A 299 -13.22 -13.70 -13.29
N TYR A 300 -12.29 -13.24 -12.44
CA TYR A 300 -12.65 -12.28 -11.40
C TYR A 300 -11.50 -11.36 -10.94
N GLY A 301 -11.85 -10.14 -10.53
CA GLY A 301 -11.00 -9.28 -9.72
C GLY A 301 -10.92 -9.83 -8.29
N VAL A 302 -12.05 -9.88 -7.59
CA VAL A 302 -12.16 -10.47 -6.25
C VAL A 302 -13.19 -11.59 -6.23
N ALA A 303 -12.81 -12.78 -5.77
CA ALA A 303 -13.74 -13.88 -5.49
C ALA A 303 -13.81 -14.20 -4.00
N ILE A 304 -15.02 -14.40 -3.50
CA ILE A 304 -15.32 -14.81 -2.13
C ILE A 304 -16.15 -16.09 -2.18
N HIS A 305 -15.65 -17.15 -1.55
CA HIS A 305 -16.25 -18.47 -1.55
C HIS A 305 -16.27 -19.07 -0.14
N GLU A 306 -17.47 -19.46 0.33
CA GLU A 306 -17.67 -20.10 1.63
C GLU A 306 -16.98 -19.36 2.79
N SER A 307 -17.05 -18.04 2.79
CA SER A 307 -16.25 -17.16 3.66
C SER A 307 -17.14 -16.11 4.31
N GLY A 308 -16.79 -15.61 5.50
CA GLY A 308 -17.59 -14.62 6.22
C GLY A 308 -16.78 -13.52 6.91
N HIS A 309 -17.44 -12.44 7.32
CA HIS A 309 -16.77 -11.27 7.90
C HIS A 309 -15.68 -10.72 6.96
N VAL A 310 -16.00 -10.55 5.67
CA VAL A 310 -15.07 -10.04 4.66
C VAL A 310 -15.42 -8.60 4.33
N CYS A 311 -14.44 -7.70 4.44
CA CYS A 311 -14.58 -6.29 4.09
C CYS A 311 -13.76 -5.97 2.83
N VAL A 312 -14.41 -5.52 1.77
CA VAL A 312 -13.81 -5.09 0.50
C VAL A 312 -14.07 -3.60 0.33
N ILE A 313 -13.03 -2.77 0.47
CA ILE A 313 -13.18 -1.32 0.57
C ILE A 313 -12.10 -0.54 -0.17
N GLY A 314 -12.45 0.49 -0.94
CA GLY A 314 -11.45 1.39 -1.53
C GLY A 314 -10.63 0.77 -2.65
N ASN A 315 -11.06 -0.33 -3.26
CA ASN A 315 -10.30 -1.00 -4.32
C ASN A 315 -10.70 -0.47 -5.70
N LEU A 316 -9.73 -0.40 -6.61
CA LEU A 316 -9.96 -0.24 -8.04
C LEU A 316 -10.04 -1.62 -8.69
N MET A 317 -11.15 -1.93 -9.37
CA MET A 317 -11.36 -3.19 -10.08
C MET A 317 -11.75 -2.91 -11.52
N THR A 318 -10.80 -3.09 -12.44
CA THR A 318 -11.00 -2.73 -13.86
C THR A 318 -10.48 -3.79 -14.84
N GLY A 319 -11.17 -3.94 -15.97
CA GLY A 319 -10.78 -4.89 -17.01
C GLY A 319 -10.87 -6.37 -16.62
N ASN A 320 -11.50 -6.72 -15.50
CA ASN A 320 -11.70 -8.12 -15.10
C ASN A 320 -12.94 -8.72 -15.80
N SER A 321 -13.12 -10.05 -15.77
CA SER A 321 -14.40 -10.63 -16.19
C SER A 321 -15.53 -10.23 -15.25
N LYS A 322 -15.37 -10.53 -13.96
CA LYS A 322 -16.23 -10.04 -12.89
C LYS A 322 -15.42 -9.15 -11.96
N GLY A 323 -15.85 -7.93 -11.63
CA GLY A 323 -15.15 -7.14 -10.62
C GLY A 323 -15.15 -7.88 -9.27
N ILE A 324 -16.34 -8.21 -8.78
CA ILE A 324 -16.57 -9.00 -7.57
C ILE A 324 -17.40 -10.24 -7.91
N TRP A 325 -17.01 -11.39 -7.39
CA TRP A 325 -17.79 -12.63 -7.48
C TRP A 325 -18.01 -13.26 -6.09
N LEU A 326 -19.27 -13.38 -5.69
CA LEU A 326 -19.70 -14.03 -4.47
C LEU A 326 -20.34 -15.39 -4.78
N THR A 327 -19.82 -16.46 -4.18
CA THR A 327 -20.32 -17.82 -4.40
C THR A 327 -20.50 -18.58 -3.09
N HIS A 328 -21.55 -19.40 -3.03
CA HIS A 328 -21.91 -20.23 -1.88
C HIS A 328 -22.09 -19.42 -0.57
N SER A 329 -22.69 -20.02 0.45
CA SER A 329 -23.06 -19.32 1.70
C SER A 329 -21.88 -18.52 2.27
N SER A 330 -22.02 -17.20 2.21
CA SER A 330 -21.06 -16.23 2.72
C SER A 330 -21.85 -15.25 3.60
N GLU A 331 -21.34 -14.94 4.78
CA GLU A 331 -22.06 -14.14 5.79
C GLU A 331 -21.26 -12.87 6.12
N ASP A 332 -21.94 -11.76 6.38
CA ASP A 332 -21.32 -10.50 6.78
C ASP A 332 -20.22 -10.03 5.80
N ILE A 333 -20.61 -9.88 4.53
CA ILE A 333 -19.75 -9.39 3.46
C ILE A 333 -20.08 -7.92 3.23
N VAL A 334 -19.11 -7.05 3.48
CA VAL A 334 -19.24 -5.60 3.30
C VAL A 334 -18.41 -5.19 2.08
N THR A 335 -19.06 -4.74 1.01
CA THR A 335 -18.38 -4.21 -0.16
C THR A 335 -18.82 -2.77 -0.40
N VAL A 336 -17.98 -1.80 -0.03
CA VAL A 336 -18.31 -0.37 -0.08
C VAL A 336 -17.13 0.44 -0.56
N TYR A 337 -17.38 1.58 -1.21
CA TYR A 337 -16.36 2.50 -1.69
C TYR A 337 -15.32 1.85 -2.61
N ASN A 338 -15.72 0.97 -3.52
CA ASN A 338 -14.84 0.45 -4.56
C ASN A 338 -15.17 1.14 -5.90
N ASP A 339 -14.14 1.38 -6.72
CA ASP A 339 -14.28 1.80 -8.11
C ASP A 339 -14.31 0.55 -9.00
N ILE A 340 -15.51 0.15 -9.42
CA ILE A 340 -15.76 -1.03 -10.25
C ILE A 340 -16.12 -0.54 -11.65
N VAL A 341 -15.15 -0.62 -12.57
CA VAL A 341 -15.25 0.05 -13.87
C VAL A 341 -14.69 -0.80 -15.00
N ASP A 342 -15.35 -0.81 -16.15
CA ASP A 342 -14.87 -1.47 -17.37
C ASP A 342 -14.62 -2.99 -17.19
N ASN A 343 -15.40 -3.66 -16.33
CA ASN A 343 -15.37 -5.12 -16.24
C ASN A 343 -16.23 -5.74 -17.35
N THR A 344 -15.75 -6.83 -17.93
CA THR A 344 -16.21 -7.32 -19.24
C THR A 344 -17.51 -8.14 -19.18
N GLU A 345 -17.84 -8.75 -18.04
CA GLU A 345 -19.07 -9.54 -17.86
C GLU A 345 -19.99 -8.96 -16.78
N TYR A 346 -19.46 -8.68 -15.59
CA TYR A 346 -20.16 -8.05 -14.47
C TYR A 346 -19.23 -7.16 -13.65
N GLY A 347 -19.75 -6.05 -13.12
CA GLY A 347 -19.09 -5.36 -12.02
C GLY A 347 -19.17 -6.19 -10.74
N ALA A 348 -20.35 -6.73 -10.45
CA ALA A 348 -20.56 -7.64 -9.33
C ALA A 348 -21.54 -8.76 -9.68
N PHE A 349 -21.18 -9.98 -9.30
CA PHE A 349 -21.99 -11.17 -9.52
C PHE A 349 -22.12 -11.96 -8.22
N ALA A 350 -23.35 -12.27 -7.83
CA ALA A 350 -23.68 -13.21 -6.77
C ALA A 350 -24.51 -14.37 -7.31
N ASP A 351 -24.10 -15.60 -6.97
CA ASP A 351 -24.80 -16.84 -7.35
C ASP A 351 -26.21 -16.93 -6.69
N ASP A 352 -27.08 -17.82 -7.18
CA ASP A 352 -28.50 -17.98 -6.76
C ASP A 352 -28.74 -18.25 -5.26
N GLN A 353 -27.70 -18.59 -4.48
CA GLN A 353 -27.78 -18.87 -3.04
C GLN A 353 -27.01 -17.84 -2.20
N SER A 354 -26.55 -16.75 -2.81
CA SER A 354 -25.74 -15.71 -2.16
C SER A 354 -26.43 -14.35 -2.33
N ASN A 355 -26.35 -13.48 -1.33
CA ASN A 355 -26.77 -12.08 -1.45
C ASN A 355 -25.57 -11.20 -1.15
N LEU A 356 -25.21 -10.35 -2.10
CA LEU A 356 -24.07 -9.43 -1.95
C LEU A 356 -24.58 -8.02 -1.69
N ASP A 357 -24.23 -7.44 -0.54
CA ASP A 357 -24.40 -6.01 -0.29
C ASP A 357 -23.22 -5.23 -0.90
N ALA A 358 -23.48 -4.59 -2.03
CA ALA A 358 -22.55 -3.77 -2.80
C ALA A 358 -23.07 -2.33 -2.96
N ARG A 359 -23.79 -1.83 -1.96
CA ARG A 359 -24.14 -0.41 -1.87
C ARG A 359 -22.88 0.44 -1.71
N LEU A 360 -22.99 1.72 -2.05
CA LEU A 360 -21.90 2.69 -1.90
C LEU A 360 -20.64 2.36 -2.72
N ASN A 361 -20.77 1.67 -3.86
CA ASN A 361 -19.70 1.50 -4.84
C ASN A 361 -19.93 2.39 -6.08
N TRP A 362 -18.84 2.74 -6.77
CA TRP A 362 -18.88 3.40 -8.07
C TRP A 362 -18.87 2.35 -9.17
N TRP A 363 -19.78 2.47 -10.14
CA TRP A 363 -19.99 1.47 -11.20
C TRP A 363 -19.48 1.94 -12.58
N GLY A 364 -18.71 3.03 -12.65
CA GLY A 364 -18.25 3.60 -13.92
C GLY A 364 -19.16 4.67 -14.53
N ASP A 365 -20.40 4.82 -14.04
CA ASP A 365 -21.35 5.83 -14.51
C ASP A 365 -22.22 6.36 -13.36
N PRO A 366 -22.51 7.68 -13.29
CA PRO A 366 -23.32 8.26 -12.21
C PRO A 366 -24.76 7.75 -12.16
N THR A 367 -25.27 7.20 -13.26
CA THR A 367 -26.60 6.57 -13.32
C THR A 367 -26.66 5.19 -12.65
N GLY A 368 -25.52 4.65 -12.20
CA GLY A 368 -25.44 3.39 -11.47
C GLY A 368 -25.13 2.18 -12.37
N PRO A 369 -25.20 0.96 -11.81
CA PRO A 369 -24.88 -0.25 -12.56
C PRO A 369 -25.93 -0.56 -13.61
N SER A 370 -25.53 -1.27 -14.67
CA SER A 370 -26.45 -1.85 -15.66
C SER A 370 -26.86 -3.29 -15.30
N GLY A 371 -27.32 -4.09 -16.26
CA GLY A 371 -27.80 -5.46 -16.00
C GLY A 371 -29.21 -5.45 -15.41
N VAL A 372 -29.34 -5.78 -14.12
CA VAL A 372 -30.60 -5.56 -13.38
C VAL A 372 -30.70 -4.15 -12.78
N GLY A 373 -29.60 -3.38 -12.81
CA GLY A 373 -29.55 -1.99 -12.40
C GLY A 373 -30.11 -1.01 -13.44
N PRO A 374 -30.43 0.23 -13.04
CA PRO A 374 -31.08 1.20 -13.92
C PRO A 374 -30.12 2.02 -14.80
N GLY A 375 -28.81 1.91 -14.58
CA GLY A 375 -27.80 2.79 -15.15
C GLY A 375 -27.01 2.21 -16.33
N ASN A 376 -25.94 2.91 -16.69
CA ASN A 376 -25.03 2.55 -17.79
C ASN A 376 -23.67 2.00 -17.33
N GLY A 377 -23.44 1.90 -16.02
CA GLY A 377 -22.19 1.37 -15.47
C GLY A 377 -22.06 -0.15 -15.62
N ASP A 378 -21.06 -0.72 -14.98
CA ASP A 378 -20.80 -2.14 -14.99
C ASP A 378 -22.04 -2.94 -14.53
N PRO A 379 -22.38 -4.05 -15.21
CA PRO A 379 -23.62 -4.77 -14.93
C PRO A 379 -23.54 -5.56 -13.62
N VAL A 380 -24.69 -5.71 -12.95
CA VAL A 380 -24.82 -6.53 -11.74
C VAL A 380 -25.84 -7.66 -11.91
N SER A 381 -25.67 -8.77 -11.16
CA SER A 381 -26.63 -9.88 -11.13
C SER A 381 -27.82 -9.61 -10.18
N SER A 382 -28.87 -10.45 -10.26
CA SER A 382 -30.13 -10.25 -9.51
C SER A 382 -29.99 -10.31 -7.98
N ASN A 383 -28.92 -10.91 -7.46
CA ASN A 383 -28.72 -11.09 -6.03
C ASN A 383 -27.70 -10.09 -5.44
N VAL A 384 -27.41 -9.01 -6.19
CA VAL A 384 -26.57 -7.90 -5.73
C VAL A 384 -27.48 -6.76 -5.31
N ILE A 385 -27.31 -6.28 -4.07
CA ILE A 385 -27.93 -5.07 -3.55
C ILE A 385 -26.96 -3.92 -3.84
N TYR A 386 -27.36 -3.00 -4.71
CA TYR A 386 -26.49 -1.92 -5.21
C TYR A 386 -27.01 -0.51 -4.89
N GLU A 387 -28.21 -0.37 -4.32
CA GLU A 387 -28.83 0.93 -3.99
C GLU A 387 -28.70 1.31 -2.50
N PRO A 388 -28.15 2.49 -2.15
CA PRO A 388 -27.63 3.53 -3.06
C PRO A 388 -26.25 3.17 -3.61
N TRP A 389 -25.86 3.78 -4.74
CA TRP A 389 -24.52 3.70 -5.33
C TRP A 389 -23.82 5.07 -5.29
N LEU A 390 -22.51 5.11 -5.52
CA LEU A 390 -21.76 6.36 -5.64
C LEU A 390 -22.03 7.02 -7.00
N THR A 391 -22.18 8.34 -6.99
CA THR A 391 -22.43 9.17 -8.18
C THR A 391 -21.17 9.85 -8.72
N ALA A 392 -20.04 9.64 -8.06
CA ALA A 392 -18.71 9.99 -8.53
C ALA A 392 -17.70 8.91 -8.08
N PRO A 393 -16.61 8.69 -8.83
CA PRO A 393 -15.54 7.79 -8.42
C PRO A 393 -14.85 8.30 -7.15
N ILE A 394 -14.29 7.38 -6.38
CA ILE A 394 -13.38 7.73 -5.30
C ILE A 394 -12.02 8.18 -5.90
N THR A 395 -11.20 8.89 -5.12
CA THR A 395 -9.87 9.28 -5.61
C THR A 395 -8.96 8.06 -5.77
N SER A 396 -8.25 7.94 -6.89
CA SER A 396 -7.18 6.94 -7.06
C SER A 396 -5.83 7.41 -6.49
N GLU A 397 -5.73 8.70 -6.17
CA GLU A 397 -4.50 9.36 -5.71
C GLU A 397 -4.62 9.66 -4.22
N PRO A 398 -3.83 8.98 -3.38
CA PRO A 398 -3.59 9.43 -2.02
C PRO A 398 -2.46 10.45 -2.07
N ASP A 399 -2.67 11.63 -1.49
CA ASP A 399 -1.55 12.49 -1.13
C ASP A 399 -0.62 11.66 -0.21
N ALA A 400 0.58 11.35 -0.71
CA ALA A 400 1.73 10.68 -0.06
C ALA A 400 1.56 9.34 0.71
N VAL A 401 0.37 8.81 1.05
CA VAL A 401 0.28 7.68 2.04
C VAL A 401 -0.82 6.63 1.77
N GLY A 402 -1.21 6.39 0.52
CA GLY A 402 -1.75 5.07 0.13
C GLY A 402 -3.10 4.63 0.72
N LEU A 403 -4.02 5.51 1.17
CA LEU A 403 -5.34 5.08 1.67
C LEU A 403 -6.46 5.94 1.07
N VAL A 404 -7.27 5.32 0.22
CA VAL A 404 -8.39 5.92 -0.54
C VAL A 404 -9.72 5.77 0.20
N ALA A 405 -9.86 4.68 0.97
CA ALA A 405 -10.97 4.44 1.85
C ALA A 405 -10.49 3.78 3.14
N TYR A 406 -11.20 4.01 4.23
CA TYR A 406 -10.81 3.61 5.58
C TYR A 406 -11.93 2.86 6.28
N ASN A 407 -11.59 1.84 7.07
CA ASN A 407 -12.51 1.20 8.00
C ASN A 407 -11.81 1.01 9.36
N LYS A 408 -12.46 1.42 10.45
CA LYS A 408 -12.05 1.09 11.82
C LYS A 408 -13.23 1.01 12.77
N SER A 409 -13.17 0.05 13.68
CA SER A 409 -13.95 0.06 14.93
C SER A 409 -13.35 1.07 15.91
N ALA A 410 -14.06 2.17 16.15
CA ALA A 410 -13.61 3.30 16.95
C ALA A 410 -14.44 3.45 18.22
N GLN A 411 -13.81 3.87 19.32
CA GLN A 411 -14.46 4.17 20.60
C GLN A 411 -13.85 5.42 21.25
N ASP A 412 -14.67 6.46 21.45
CA ASP A 412 -14.30 7.70 22.14
C ASP A 412 -12.94 8.28 21.70
N GLU A 413 -12.69 8.27 20.39
CA GLU A 413 -11.39 8.62 19.81
C GLU A 413 -11.48 9.65 18.69
N VAL A 414 -10.32 10.25 18.40
CA VAL A 414 -10.13 11.13 17.23
C VAL A 414 -9.36 10.35 16.16
N LEU A 415 -10.03 10.14 15.04
CA LEU A 415 -9.45 9.60 13.82
C LEU A 415 -8.83 10.74 13.04
N THR A 416 -7.50 10.79 13.01
CA THR A 416 -6.75 11.78 12.24
C THR A 416 -6.35 11.19 10.90
N PHE A 417 -6.57 11.95 9.84
CA PHE A 417 -6.12 11.62 8.50
C PHE A 417 -5.24 12.75 7.97
N PRO A 418 -3.97 12.84 8.41
CA PRO A 418 -3.11 13.98 8.11
C PRO A 418 -2.98 14.24 6.61
N ASN A 419 -2.90 13.18 5.80
CA ASN A 419 -2.73 13.31 4.36
C ASN A 419 -4.02 13.65 3.62
N MET A 420 -5.17 13.45 4.27
CA MET A 420 -6.47 13.87 3.74
C MET A 420 -6.90 15.22 4.34
N ASN A 421 -6.02 15.88 5.12
CA ASN A 421 -6.32 17.12 5.82
C ASN A 421 -7.66 17.04 6.58
N MET A 422 -7.87 15.95 7.33
CA MET A 422 -9.15 15.68 7.99
C MET A 422 -8.99 15.13 9.41
N GLU A 423 -9.95 15.48 10.26
CA GLU A 423 -10.19 14.81 11.55
C GLU A 423 -11.65 14.40 11.69
N ILE A 424 -11.89 13.22 12.24
CA ILE A 424 -13.20 12.79 12.72
C ILE A 424 -13.08 12.42 14.20
N SER A 425 -13.79 13.14 15.06
CA SER A 425 -13.90 12.81 16.48
C SER A 425 -15.22 12.10 16.75
N LEU A 426 -15.16 11.01 17.50
CA LEU A 426 -16.32 10.22 17.89
C LEU A 426 -16.53 10.31 19.40
N ILE A 427 -17.80 10.42 19.80
CA ILE A 427 -18.25 10.23 21.18
C ILE A 427 -19.21 9.04 21.18
N GLY A 428 -18.79 7.95 21.82
CA GLY A 428 -19.40 6.64 21.71
C GLY A 428 -18.58 5.68 20.84
N SER A 429 -19.22 4.58 20.42
CA SER A 429 -18.58 3.51 19.65
C SER A 429 -19.26 3.30 18.30
N ALA A 430 -18.48 3.07 17.23
CA ALA A 430 -19.00 2.69 15.92
C ALA A 430 -17.94 2.06 15.02
N ASN A 431 -18.38 1.31 14.01
CA ASN A 431 -17.57 1.01 12.84
C ASN A 431 -17.71 2.17 11.85
N VAL A 432 -16.60 2.80 11.48
CA VAL A 432 -16.57 4.01 10.67
C VAL A 432 -15.92 3.70 9.34
N PHE A 433 -16.64 3.99 8.26
CA PHE A 433 -16.14 3.89 6.89
C PHE A 433 -16.04 5.30 6.31
N ILE A 434 -14.93 5.60 5.64
CA ILE A 434 -14.67 6.92 5.05
C ILE A 434 -14.10 6.74 3.65
N ALA A 435 -14.55 7.56 2.69
CA ALA A 435 -13.96 7.65 1.36
C ALA A 435 -13.88 9.10 0.89
N LEU A 436 -12.94 9.40 -0.01
CA LEU A 436 -12.82 10.70 -0.67
C LEU A 436 -13.23 10.59 -2.13
N TYR A 437 -14.03 11.53 -2.60
CA TYR A 437 -14.39 11.57 -4.02
C TYR A 437 -13.35 12.32 -4.85
N LYS A 438 -13.16 11.84 -6.08
CA LYS A 438 -12.35 12.52 -7.09
C LYS A 438 -13.01 13.80 -7.62
N SER A 439 -14.34 13.89 -7.53
CA SER A 439 -15.15 15.00 -8.01
C SER A 439 -16.42 15.14 -7.19
N ASN A 440 -17.16 16.24 -7.37
CA ASN A 440 -18.45 16.46 -6.71
C ASN A 440 -19.39 15.25 -6.93
N PRO A 441 -19.81 14.54 -5.87
CA PRO A 441 -20.78 13.45 -5.99
C PRO A 441 -22.22 13.96 -6.17
N GLY A 442 -22.49 15.23 -5.89
CA GLY A 442 -23.79 15.87 -6.15
C GLY A 442 -23.75 16.76 -7.38
N THR A 443 -24.65 17.75 -7.40
CA THR A 443 -24.73 18.78 -8.43
C THR A 443 -24.62 20.16 -7.79
N ASP A 444 -23.88 21.08 -8.43
CA ASP A 444 -23.92 22.53 -8.15
C ASP A 444 -23.67 22.95 -6.69
N LEU A 445 -22.51 22.62 -6.11
CA LEU A 445 -22.08 23.18 -4.82
C LEU A 445 -21.52 24.60 -4.99
N GLU A 446 -22.24 25.60 -4.48
CA GLU A 446 -21.85 27.00 -4.64
C GLU A 446 -20.60 27.33 -3.80
N GLY A 447 -19.60 27.98 -4.43
CA GLY A 447 -18.36 28.34 -3.73
C GLY A 447 -17.57 27.15 -3.19
N ASP A 448 -17.67 26.02 -3.87
CA ASP A 448 -16.95 24.80 -3.58
C ASP A 448 -15.42 24.99 -3.60
N ILE A 449 -14.73 24.34 -2.65
CA ILE A 449 -13.27 24.32 -2.57
C ILE A 449 -12.64 23.06 -3.20
N GLY A 450 -13.47 22.08 -3.57
CA GLY A 450 -13.08 20.85 -4.27
C GLY A 450 -12.77 19.68 -3.35
N ILE A 451 -13.29 19.68 -2.11
CA ILE A 451 -13.09 18.59 -1.14
C ILE A 451 -14.43 17.96 -0.82
N TYR A 452 -14.53 16.65 -1.06
CA TYR A 452 -15.73 15.86 -0.90
C TYR A 452 -15.41 14.54 -0.23
N ILE A 453 -16.14 14.24 0.84
CA ILE A 453 -15.87 13.08 1.70
C ILE A 453 -17.18 12.33 1.88
N ASP A 454 -17.15 11.02 1.95
CA ASP A 454 -18.29 10.21 2.34
C ASP A 454 -18.03 9.57 3.71
N ILE A 455 -19.03 9.65 4.59
CA ILE A 455 -18.99 9.00 5.90
C ILE A 455 -20.14 7.99 5.97
N TYR A 456 -19.78 6.73 6.19
CA TYR A 456 -20.73 5.64 6.40
C TYR A 456 -20.51 5.01 7.77
N ILE A 457 -21.59 4.98 8.56
CA ILE A 457 -21.67 4.34 9.86
C ILE A 457 -22.88 3.41 9.85
N PRO A 458 -22.70 2.10 9.59
CA PRO A 458 -23.82 1.15 9.49
C PRO A 458 -24.63 1.02 10.78
N ASP A 459 -23.98 1.17 11.94
CA ASP A 459 -24.62 1.17 13.25
C ASP A 459 -24.10 2.34 14.09
N ALA A 460 -24.92 3.39 14.19
CA ALA A 460 -24.67 4.57 15.01
C ALA A 460 -25.34 4.50 16.39
N SER A 461 -25.93 3.36 16.78
CA SER A 461 -26.74 3.24 18.01
C SER A 461 -25.96 3.50 19.30
N GLN A 462 -24.64 3.26 19.27
CA GLN A 462 -23.73 3.50 20.39
C GLN A 462 -23.02 4.86 20.28
N LEU A 463 -23.39 5.72 19.32
CA LEU A 463 -22.88 7.07 19.19
C LEU A 463 -23.78 8.10 19.87
N THR A 464 -23.14 9.10 20.46
CA THR A 464 -23.82 10.33 20.89
C THR A 464 -23.64 11.43 19.84
N GLN A 465 -22.45 11.49 19.25
CA GLN A 465 -22.05 12.55 18.33
C GLN A 465 -20.81 12.15 17.53
N ILE A 466 -20.70 12.68 16.31
CA ILE A 466 -19.41 12.80 15.61
C ILE A 466 -19.13 14.28 15.31
N SER A 467 -17.86 14.64 15.22
CA SER A 467 -17.40 15.94 14.71
C SER A 467 -16.45 15.70 13.55
N VAL A 468 -16.66 16.42 12.45
CA VAL A 468 -15.85 16.35 11.24
C VAL A 468 -15.12 17.67 11.08
N LYS A 469 -13.83 17.64 10.79
CA LYS A 469 -13.04 18.81 10.36
C LYS A 469 -12.36 18.52 9.04
N ILE A 470 -12.41 19.48 8.13
CA ILE A 470 -11.69 19.48 6.86
C ILE A 470 -10.80 20.73 6.85
N TYR A 471 -9.49 20.51 6.86
CA TYR A 471 -8.49 21.57 6.79
C TYR A 471 -8.28 22.03 5.34
N TYR A 472 -7.99 23.31 5.14
CA TYR A 472 -7.78 23.91 3.83
C TYR A 472 -6.51 24.79 3.80
N ASP A 473 -5.98 25.00 2.59
CA ASP A 473 -4.89 25.95 2.35
C ASP A 473 -5.47 27.34 2.03
N GLU A 474 -5.09 28.38 2.79
CA GLU A 474 -5.52 29.77 2.54
C GLU A 474 -5.21 30.23 1.09
N THR A 475 -4.09 29.79 0.52
CA THR A 475 -3.73 30.15 -0.86
C THR A 475 -4.72 29.61 -1.87
N ARG A 476 -5.29 28.41 -1.61
CA ARG A 476 -6.36 27.82 -2.42
C ARG A 476 -7.64 28.64 -2.31
N ILE A 477 -8.00 29.07 -1.11
CA ILE A 477 -9.21 29.90 -0.89
C ILE A 477 -9.07 31.26 -1.62
N GLN A 478 -7.91 31.89 -1.51
CA GLN A 478 -7.61 33.14 -2.21
C GLN A 478 -7.63 32.96 -3.74
N PHE A 479 -7.05 31.86 -4.25
CA PHE A 479 -7.06 31.53 -5.68
C PHE A 479 -8.49 31.38 -6.23
N LEU A 480 -9.38 30.77 -5.44
CA LEU A 480 -10.80 30.62 -5.79
C LEU A 480 -11.61 31.91 -5.64
N GLY A 481 -11.02 33.01 -5.14
CA GLY A 481 -11.70 34.28 -4.92
C GLY A 481 -12.75 34.21 -3.82
N LEU A 482 -12.65 33.23 -2.92
CA LEU A 482 -13.58 33.02 -1.82
C LEU A 482 -13.14 33.80 -0.59
N ARG A 483 -14.09 34.09 0.30
CA ARG A 483 -13.79 34.63 1.64
C ARG A 483 -13.80 33.46 2.62
N GLU A 484 -12.72 33.25 3.35
CA GLU A 484 -12.64 32.16 4.33
C GLU A 484 -13.80 32.18 5.33
N SER A 485 -14.14 33.38 5.84
CA SER A 485 -15.26 33.57 6.76
C SER A 485 -16.64 33.23 6.18
N SER A 486 -16.73 32.92 4.88
CA SER A 486 -17.96 32.47 4.23
C SER A 486 -18.05 30.95 4.08
N LEU A 487 -16.99 30.19 4.37
CA LEU A 487 -17.00 28.74 4.24
C LEU A 487 -17.89 28.08 5.31
N THR A 488 -18.55 26.99 4.93
CA THR A 488 -19.34 26.13 5.84
C THR A 488 -19.44 24.71 5.29
N MET A 489 -19.65 23.74 6.18
CA MET A 489 -19.88 22.35 5.77
C MET A 489 -21.28 22.19 5.17
N HIS A 490 -21.33 21.50 4.03
CA HIS A 490 -22.54 21.03 3.38
C HIS A 490 -22.60 19.51 3.42
N TRP A 491 -23.80 18.95 3.36
CA TRP A 491 -24.05 17.53 3.16
C TRP A 491 -25.01 17.33 1.99
N TRP A 492 -24.86 16.23 1.27
CA TRP A 492 -25.75 15.85 0.19
C TRP A 492 -26.96 15.10 0.75
N ASP A 493 -28.17 15.64 0.58
CA ASP A 493 -29.41 15.02 1.08
C ASP A 493 -30.03 13.99 0.13
N GLY A 494 -29.32 13.63 -0.94
CA GLY A 494 -29.80 12.82 -2.05
C GLY A 494 -30.36 13.63 -3.22
N SER A 495 -30.60 14.94 -3.04
CA SER A 495 -31.18 15.81 -4.06
C SER A 495 -30.45 17.14 -4.25
N GLU A 496 -29.99 17.76 -3.16
CA GLU A 496 -29.23 19.01 -3.21
C GLU A 496 -28.23 19.11 -2.04
N TRP A 497 -27.22 19.96 -2.21
CA TRP A 497 -26.28 20.28 -1.14
C TRP A 497 -26.95 21.16 -0.09
N ARG A 498 -27.06 20.66 1.14
CA ARG A 498 -27.64 21.35 2.29
C ARG A 498 -26.57 21.78 3.27
N ILE A 499 -26.72 22.95 3.87
CA ILE A 499 -25.83 23.39 4.95
C ILE A 499 -26.08 22.51 6.18
N CYS A 500 -25.00 22.04 6.81
CA CYS A 500 -25.09 21.34 8.09
C CYS A 500 -25.63 22.30 9.18
N SER A 501 -26.57 21.84 10.01
CA SER A 501 -27.24 22.69 11.01
C SER A 501 -26.32 23.19 12.12
N ASP A 502 -25.27 22.42 12.43
CA ASP A 502 -24.25 22.74 13.43
C ASP A 502 -22.88 22.64 12.76
N ALA A 503 -22.45 23.74 12.14
CA ALA A 503 -21.25 23.82 11.33
C ALA A 503 -20.71 25.25 11.24
N GLY A 504 -19.44 25.38 10.86
CA GLY A 504 -18.79 26.66 10.68
C GLY A 504 -17.38 26.53 10.12
N VAL A 505 -16.62 27.62 10.26
CA VAL A 505 -15.21 27.71 9.85
C VAL A 505 -14.39 28.30 10.99
N ASN A 506 -13.21 27.74 11.22
CA ASN A 506 -12.18 28.31 12.06
C ASN A 506 -11.11 28.90 11.12
N THR A 507 -11.07 30.23 11.03
CA THR A 507 -10.12 30.96 10.16
C THR A 507 -8.74 31.12 10.77
N ASP A 508 -8.56 30.82 12.06
CA ASP A 508 -7.26 30.90 12.72
C ASP A 508 -6.47 29.59 12.53
N GLU A 509 -7.20 28.46 12.49
CA GLU A 509 -6.64 27.11 12.33
C GLU A 509 -6.93 26.50 10.94
N ASN A 510 -7.56 27.26 10.04
CA ASN A 510 -7.83 26.89 8.64
C ASN A 510 -8.59 25.57 8.45
N TYR A 511 -9.74 25.43 9.11
CA TYR A 511 -10.63 24.29 8.86
C TYR A 511 -12.12 24.65 8.86
N VAL A 512 -12.87 23.92 8.07
CA VAL A 512 -14.34 23.87 8.11
C VAL A 512 -14.75 22.69 8.97
N TRP A 513 -15.79 22.87 9.80
CA TRP A 513 -16.24 21.82 10.71
C TRP A 513 -17.76 21.63 10.69
N ALA A 514 -18.19 20.42 11.04
CA ALA A 514 -19.56 20.09 11.36
C ALA A 514 -19.64 19.15 12.56
N VAL A 515 -20.68 19.32 13.37
CA VAL A 515 -21.02 18.45 14.49
C VAL A 515 -22.34 17.76 14.20
N ILE A 516 -22.37 16.44 14.32
CA ILE A 516 -23.50 15.60 13.92
C ILE A 516 -23.93 14.79 15.15
N GLY A 517 -25.14 15.02 15.63
CA GLY A 517 -25.77 14.28 16.71
C GLY A 517 -27.19 13.87 16.34
N TRP A 518 -27.96 13.37 17.32
CA TRP A 518 -29.34 12.92 17.09
C TRP A 518 -30.31 14.04 16.68
N ASN A 519 -30.00 15.30 17.02
CA ASN A 519 -30.89 16.46 16.80
C ASN A 519 -30.38 17.44 15.72
N THR A 520 -29.30 17.10 15.00
CA THR A 520 -28.73 17.94 13.94
C THR A 520 -29.30 17.56 12.56
N LYS A 521 -28.95 18.35 11.52
CA LYS A 521 -29.18 18.03 10.11
C LYS A 521 -27.86 18.19 9.35
N PRO A 522 -27.22 17.10 8.88
CA PRO A 522 -27.64 15.71 9.02
C PRO A 522 -27.59 15.26 10.47
N SER A 523 -28.30 14.18 10.78
CA SER A 523 -28.31 13.48 12.07
C SER A 523 -27.53 12.17 11.97
N LEU A 524 -27.29 11.51 13.11
CA LEU A 524 -26.58 10.22 13.12
C LEU A 524 -27.28 9.12 12.29
N THR A 525 -28.60 9.20 12.10
CA THR A 525 -29.33 8.25 11.23
C THR A 525 -29.13 8.52 9.74
N ASP A 526 -28.65 9.70 9.38
CA ASP A 526 -28.43 10.08 7.99
C ASP A 526 -27.08 9.53 7.48
N LEU A 527 -26.17 9.09 8.37
CA LEU A 527 -24.80 8.58 8.09
C LEU A 527 -24.77 7.19 7.42
N SER A 528 -25.67 6.92 6.48
CA SER A 528 -25.77 5.67 5.71
C SER A 528 -24.97 5.71 4.40
N GLY A 529 -23.86 6.45 4.35
CA GLY A 529 -23.14 6.82 3.13
C GLY A 529 -23.44 8.27 2.73
N THR A 530 -23.08 9.21 3.61
CA THR A 530 -23.38 10.63 3.43
C THR A 530 -22.18 11.38 2.89
N ALA A 531 -22.34 11.98 1.71
CA ALA A 531 -21.36 12.91 1.18
C ALA A 531 -21.41 14.26 1.92
N PHE A 532 -20.25 14.75 2.35
CA PHE A 532 -20.01 16.09 2.84
C PHE A 532 -19.10 16.85 1.89
N GLY A 533 -19.28 18.16 1.81
CA GLY A 533 -18.48 19.05 0.98
C GLY A 533 -18.32 20.42 1.61
N CYS A 534 -17.25 21.11 1.24
CA CYS A 534 -16.99 22.47 1.73
C CYS A 534 -17.34 23.51 0.67
N GLY A 535 -18.29 24.38 0.99
CA GLY A 535 -18.79 25.41 0.08
C GLY A 535 -19.02 26.73 0.79
N LYS A 536 -19.41 27.77 0.04
CA LYS A 536 -19.75 29.06 0.65
C LYS A 536 -21.17 29.01 1.24
N LYS A 537 -21.35 29.68 2.36
CA LYS A 537 -22.65 29.98 2.92
C LYS A 537 -23.36 30.98 2.00
N PRO A 538 -24.58 30.67 1.50
CA PRO A 538 -25.35 31.61 0.72
C PRO A 538 -25.56 32.91 1.50
N PRO A 539 -25.50 34.09 0.85
CA PRO A 539 -25.81 35.34 1.52
C PRO A 539 -27.25 35.27 2.06
N PRO A 540 -27.53 35.84 3.25
CA PRO A 540 -28.88 35.81 3.80
C PRO A 540 -29.87 36.48 2.82
N VAL A 541 -30.70 35.67 2.17
CA VAL A 541 -31.78 36.12 1.29
C VAL A 541 -32.98 36.48 2.16
N GLY A 542 -33.04 37.74 2.63
CA GLY A 542 -34.23 38.25 3.32
C GLY A 542 -33.94 39.23 4.44
N GLY A 543 -33.77 40.49 4.06
CA GLY A 543 -33.97 41.64 4.93
C GLY A 543 -34.23 42.83 4.04
N THR A 544 -35.45 43.36 4.02
CA THR A 544 -35.66 44.72 3.54
C THR A 544 -34.74 45.60 4.36
N VAL A 545 -33.72 46.18 3.72
CA VAL A 545 -33.02 47.32 4.31
C VAL A 545 -34.10 48.40 4.44
N THR A 546 -34.67 48.52 5.62
CA THR A 546 -35.40 49.73 5.98
C THR A 546 -34.30 50.77 6.10
N VAL A 547 -33.98 51.42 4.98
CA VAL A 547 -33.06 52.55 4.99
C VAL A 547 -33.74 53.57 5.89
N GLY A 548 -33.28 53.66 7.14
CA GLY A 548 -33.66 54.74 8.03
C GLY A 548 -33.48 56.03 7.25
N THR A 549 -34.50 56.88 7.28
CA THR A 549 -34.69 58.12 6.50
C THR A 549 -33.57 59.17 6.66
N PHE A 550 -32.41 58.80 7.23
CA PHE A 550 -31.22 59.62 7.34
C PHE A 550 -30.33 59.63 6.08
N TYR A 551 -30.41 58.63 5.20
CA TYR A 551 -29.57 58.59 3.98
C TYR A 551 -30.18 59.28 2.74
N THR A 552 -31.45 59.68 2.76
CA THR A 552 -32.09 60.38 1.64
C THR A 552 -31.93 61.92 1.69
N LEU A 553 -31.33 62.48 2.75
CA LEU A 553 -31.14 63.92 2.93
C LEU A 553 -29.72 64.42 2.60
N LEU A 554 -28.72 63.54 2.47
CA LEU A 554 -27.34 63.90 2.12
C LEU A 554 -27.19 64.64 0.75
N PRO A 555 -27.97 64.33 -0.30
CA PRO A 555 -27.94 65.11 -1.55
C PRO A 555 -28.56 66.51 -1.42
N TRP A 556 -29.46 66.72 -0.45
CA TRP A 556 -30.17 67.99 -0.26
C TRP A 556 -29.38 68.98 0.61
N ILE A 557 -28.63 68.48 1.60
CA ILE A 557 -27.73 69.30 2.44
C ILE A 557 -26.56 69.86 1.60
N SER A 558 -26.03 69.07 0.66
CA SER A 558 -24.96 69.50 -0.25
C SER A 558 -25.43 70.53 -1.29
N LEU A 559 -26.67 70.42 -1.79
CA LEU A 559 -27.27 71.40 -2.71
C LEU A 559 -27.56 72.76 -2.03
N ALA A 560 -27.98 72.75 -0.76
CA ALA A 560 -28.23 73.97 0.03
C ALA A 560 -26.94 74.74 0.37
N THR A 561 -25.83 74.03 0.63
CA THR A 561 -24.52 74.67 0.87
C THR A 561 -23.93 75.30 -0.40
N LEU A 562 -24.19 74.72 -1.59
CA LEU A 562 -23.69 75.27 -2.85
C LEU A 562 -24.42 76.55 -3.28
N THR A 563 -25.73 76.64 -3.00
CA THR A 563 -26.55 77.81 -3.34
C THR A 563 -26.26 79.01 -2.42
N ILE A 564 -25.98 78.78 -1.15
CA ILE A 564 -25.58 79.85 -0.22
C ILE A 564 -24.19 80.40 -0.58
N ALA A 565 -23.24 79.54 -0.99
CA ALA A 565 -21.90 79.97 -1.41
C ALA A 565 -21.89 80.76 -2.72
N THR A 566 -22.76 80.43 -3.70
CA THR A 566 -22.88 81.19 -4.96
C THR A 566 -23.57 82.55 -4.76
N ILE A 567 -24.57 82.65 -3.88
CA ILE A 567 -25.20 83.94 -3.52
C ILE A 567 -24.21 84.86 -2.77
N TYR A 568 -23.39 84.32 -1.88
CA TYR A 568 -22.36 85.09 -1.17
C TYR A 568 -21.23 85.58 -2.10
N LEU A 569 -20.85 84.80 -3.11
CA LEU A 569 -19.84 85.19 -4.11
C LEU A 569 -20.37 86.23 -5.12
N LEU A 570 -21.67 86.22 -5.43
CA LEU A 570 -22.31 87.22 -6.29
C LEU A 570 -22.56 88.55 -5.57
N TRP A 571 -22.79 88.55 -4.25
CA TRP A 571 -22.98 89.77 -3.44
C TRP A 571 -21.67 90.54 -3.18
N LYS A 572 -20.50 89.89 -3.30
CA LYS A 572 -19.19 90.51 -3.05
C LYS A 572 -18.54 91.16 -4.30
N ARG A 573 -19.23 91.15 -5.44
CA ARG A 573 -18.76 91.73 -6.72
C ARG A 573 -19.66 92.84 -7.29
N SER A 574 -20.54 93.41 -6.47
CA SER A 574 -21.22 94.69 -6.74
C SER A 574 -20.42 95.86 -6.20
#